data_AF-A0AAW2Z8N5-F1
#
_entry.id   AF-A0AAW2Z8N5-F1
#
_cell.length_a   1.000
_cell.length_b   1.000
_cell.length_c   1.000
_cell.angle_alpha   90.00
_cell.angle_beta   90.00
_cell.angle_gamma   90.00
#
_symmetry.space_group_name_H-M   'P 1'
#
loop_
_entity.id
_entity.type
_entity.pdbx_description
1 polymer ?
#
loop_
_entity_poly.entity_id
_entity_poly.type
_entity_poly.pdbx_seq_one_letter_code
_entity_poly.pdbx_strand_id
1 'polypeptide(L)'
;MFSYFNNNRTDIVVNNTPLRMYVRVINSLGIISAPSPPIIAYYQPILTYIVPSSLPAFGGDMIRFYGSGLNVGWKNDDILFMMGGIPQTQFCTNVNNTFIECKQPTHSEGTVKLSISFNS
;
A
#
# COMPACT_ATOMS: atom_id res chain seq x y z
N MET A 1 10.06 24.83 3.96
CA MET A 1 9.34 25.35 5.14
C MET A 1 8.98 24.15 5.99
N PHE A 2 9.57 24.04 7.17
CA PHE A 2 9.57 22.82 7.98
C PHE A 2 8.25 22.63 8.75
N SER A 3 7.76 21.41 8.85
CA SER A 3 6.92 20.99 9.98
C SER A 3 7.33 19.59 10.43
N TYR A 4 7.86 19.53 11.64
CA TYR A 4 8.33 18.36 12.38
C TYR A 4 7.20 17.33 12.58
N PHE A 5 7.52 16.04 12.42
CA PHE A 5 6.77 14.95 13.07
C PHE A 5 7.72 14.07 13.90
N ASN A 6 7.26 13.77 15.11
CA ASN A 6 7.98 13.29 16.28
C ASN A 6 8.60 11.88 16.17
N ASN A 7 9.63 11.66 16.99
CA ASN A 7 10.39 10.42 17.20
C ASN A 7 9.56 9.26 17.81
N ASN A 8 8.80 8.53 16.99
CA ASN A 8 8.41 7.14 17.29
C ASN A 8 8.38 6.36 15.97
N ARG A 9 9.54 5.82 15.60
CA ARG A 9 9.85 5.31 14.27
C ARG A 9 9.10 4.00 13.98
N THR A 10 7.89 4.10 13.44
CA THR A 10 7.30 3.03 12.63
C THR A 10 7.92 3.11 11.24
N ASP A 11 8.95 2.30 10.98
CA ASP A 11 9.52 2.17 9.63
C ASP A 11 8.53 1.41 8.74
N ILE A 12 7.65 2.14 8.06
CA ILE A 12 6.72 1.57 7.10
C ILE A 12 7.45 1.47 5.77
N VAL A 13 7.89 0.26 5.43
CA VAL A 13 8.59 -0.03 4.17
C VAL A 13 7.55 -0.24 3.08
N VAL A 14 7.49 0.67 2.12
CA VAL A 14 6.59 0.61 0.97
C VAL A 14 7.36 0.13 -0.26
N ASN A 15 6.98 -1.02 -0.84
CA ASN A 15 7.53 -1.52 -2.11
C ASN A 15 6.71 -0.99 -3.30
N ASN A 16 7.39 -0.54 -4.37
CA ASN A 16 6.77 0.14 -5.52
C ASN A 16 6.37 -0.84 -6.64
N THR A 17 5.19 -0.67 -7.24
CA THR A 17 4.71 -1.46 -8.39
C THR A 17 4.88 -0.72 -9.74
N PRO A 18 5.22 -1.43 -10.84
CA PRO A 18 5.38 -0.82 -12.16
C PRO A 18 4.06 -0.67 -12.95
N LEU A 19 3.68 0.55 -13.28
CA LEU A 19 2.72 0.93 -14.32
C LEU A 19 3.31 0.76 -15.72
N ARG A 20 2.51 0.22 -16.65
CA ARG A 20 2.88 0.05 -18.06
C ARG A 20 2.09 1.00 -18.94
N MET A 21 2.78 1.87 -19.67
CA MET A 21 2.18 2.77 -20.65
C MET A 21 2.55 2.36 -22.07
N TYR A 22 1.58 2.39 -22.98
CA TYR A 22 1.77 2.05 -24.39
C TYR A 22 1.50 3.28 -25.25
N VAL A 23 2.35 3.50 -26.25
CA VAL A 23 2.08 4.48 -27.30
C VAL A 23 1.59 3.73 -28.53
N ARG A 24 0.46 4.18 -29.10
CA ARG A 24 -0.06 3.72 -30.39
C ARG A 24 -0.14 4.92 -31.31
N VAL A 25 0.46 4.80 -32.48
CA VAL A 25 0.43 5.85 -33.50
C VAL A 25 -0.69 5.51 -34.48
N ILE A 26 -1.52 6.51 -34.81
CA ILE A 26 -2.59 6.37 -35.81
C ILE A 26 -2.18 7.19 -37.02
N ASN A 27 -2.24 6.61 -38.23
CA ASN A 27 -1.95 7.35 -39.45
C ASN A 27 -3.18 8.15 -39.94
N SER A 28 -3.01 8.99 -40.97
CA SER A 28 -4.10 9.80 -41.55
C SER A 28 -5.25 8.97 -42.15
N LEU A 29 -5.07 7.66 -42.32
CA LEU A 29 -6.07 6.70 -42.79
C LEU A 29 -6.75 5.94 -41.64
N GLY A 30 -6.44 6.26 -40.37
CA GLY A 30 -7.03 5.61 -39.20
C GLY A 30 -6.41 4.25 -38.83
N ILE A 31 -5.31 3.85 -39.48
CA ILE A 31 -4.62 2.59 -39.17
C ILE A 31 -3.76 2.79 -37.93
N ILE A 32 -3.88 1.86 -36.97
CA ILE A 32 -3.15 1.85 -35.70
C ILE A 32 -1.85 1.05 -35.87
N SER A 33 -0.72 1.62 -35.46
CA SER A 33 0.58 0.95 -35.44
C SER A 33 0.60 -0.26 -34.50
N ALA A 34 1.54 -1.18 -34.74
CA ALA A 34 1.85 -2.22 -33.76
C ALA A 34 2.20 -1.56 -32.39
N PRO A 35 1.92 -2.23 -31.25
CA PRO A 35 2.22 -1.68 -29.93
C PRO A 35 3.71 -1.43 -29.77
N SER A 36 4.10 -0.26 -29.24
CA SER A 36 5.48 -0.04 -28.80
C SER A 36 5.83 -0.94 -27.63
N PRO A 37 7.14 -1.18 -27.35
CA PRO A 37 7.56 -1.62 -26.03
C PRO A 37 6.94 -0.71 -24.95
N PRO A 38 6.51 -1.26 -23.80
CA PRO A 38 5.90 -0.46 -22.74
C PRO A 38 6.93 0.45 -22.07
N ILE A 39 6.53 1.69 -21.79
CA ILE A 39 7.24 2.54 -20.82
C ILE A 39 6.85 2.04 -19.43
N ILE A 40 7.86 1.77 -18.60
CA ILE A 40 7.68 1.34 -17.21
C ILE A 40 7.79 2.58 -16.32
N ALA A 41 6.73 2.90 -15.58
CA ALA A 41 6.72 3.91 -14.52
C ALA A 41 6.44 3.22 -13.19
N TYR A 42 7.00 3.70 -12.08
CA TYR A 42 6.73 3.10 -10.76
C TYR A 42 5.80 4.01 -9.96
N TYR A 43 4.74 3.42 -9.43
CA TYR A 43 3.86 4.13 -8.51
C TYR A 43 4.29 3.82 -7.07
N GLN A 44 4.42 4.87 -6.25
CA GLN A 44 4.77 4.74 -4.85
C GLN A 44 3.56 5.13 -3.98
N PRO A 45 2.94 4.17 -3.27
CA PRO A 45 1.88 4.51 -2.32
C PRO A 45 2.44 5.33 -1.17
N ILE A 46 1.64 6.28 -0.68
CA ILE A 46 2.00 7.12 0.45
C ILE A 46 1.03 6.82 1.56
N LEU A 47 1.54 6.43 2.72
CA LEU A 47 0.74 6.30 3.93
C LEU A 47 0.92 7.54 4.81
N THR A 48 -0.18 8.09 5.29
CA THR A 48 -0.20 9.35 6.06
C THR A 48 -0.46 9.10 7.55
N TYR A 49 -1.46 8.29 7.89
CA TYR A 49 -1.80 7.98 9.28
C TYR A 49 -2.61 6.68 9.40
N ILE A 50 -2.77 6.20 10.63
CA ILE A 50 -3.54 4.99 10.96
C ILE A 50 -4.56 5.29 12.06
N VAL A 51 -5.67 4.56 12.07
CA VAL A 51 -6.68 4.61 13.13
C VAL A 51 -7.20 3.20 13.42
N PRO A 52 -7.29 2.79 14.70
CA PRO A 52 -6.76 3.47 15.88
C PRO A 52 -5.23 3.34 15.98
N SER A 53 -4.57 4.24 16.74
CA SER A 53 -3.12 4.19 17.00
C SER A 53 -2.75 3.35 18.23
N SER A 54 -3.74 2.83 18.95
CA SER A 54 -3.57 2.03 20.15
C SER A 54 -4.61 0.92 20.16
N LEU A 55 -4.13 -0.30 20.36
CA LEU A 55 -4.90 -1.53 20.17
C LEU A 55 -4.49 -2.56 21.23
N PRO A 56 -5.38 -3.50 21.57
CA PRO A 56 -5.04 -4.58 22.50
C PRO A 56 -4.08 -5.60 21.88
N ALA A 57 -3.15 -6.12 22.68
CA ALA A 57 -2.15 -7.10 22.23
C ALA A 57 -2.73 -8.42 21.69
N PHE A 58 -3.94 -8.81 22.12
CA PHE A 58 -4.57 -10.05 21.67
C PHE A 58 -4.96 -10.05 20.17
N GLY A 59 -4.96 -8.89 19.51
CA GLY A 59 -5.25 -8.76 18.08
C GLY A 59 -6.73 -8.93 17.74
N GLY A 60 -7.05 -8.92 16.45
CA GLY A 60 -8.39 -9.13 15.93
C GLY A 60 -9.20 -7.86 15.68
N ASP A 61 -8.75 -6.71 16.16
CA ASP A 61 -9.33 -5.42 15.84
C ASP A 61 -8.98 -4.95 14.43
N MET A 62 -9.77 -4.00 13.91
CA MET A 62 -9.56 -3.44 12.58
C MET A 62 -8.69 -2.19 12.65
N ILE A 63 -7.65 -2.17 11.83
CA ILE A 63 -6.77 -1.02 11.62
C ILE A 63 -7.08 -0.44 10.26
N ARG A 64 -7.40 0.85 10.21
CA ARG A 64 -7.55 1.60 8.98
C ARG A 64 -6.29 2.41 8.69
N PHE A 65 -5.73 2.17 7.52
CA PHE A 65 -4.57 2.85 6.95
C PHE A 65 -5.06 3.92 5.98
N TYR A 66 -4.65 5.17 6.17
CA TYR A 66 -5.03 6.28 5.29
C TYR A 66 -3.83 6.80 4.52
N GLY A 67 -4.04 7.16 3.27
CA GLY A 67 -2.97 7.57 2.38
C GLY A 67 -3.45 7.94 0.98
N SER A 68 -2.55 7.79 0.02
CA SER A 68 -2.84 7.97 -1.40
C SER A 68 -2.19 6.87 -2.21
N GLY A 69 -2.88 6.45 -3.26
CA GLY A 69 -2.35 5.46 -4.18
C GLY A 69 -2.46 4.03 -3.69
N LEU A 70 -3.30 3.77 -2.69
CA LEU A 70 -3.33 2.53 -1.93
C LEU A 70 -3.95 1.32 -2.67
N ASN A 71 -4.36 1.47 -3.93
CA ASN A 71 -4.88 0.39 -4.78
C ASN A 71 -4.36 0.42 -6.23
N VAL A 72 -3.24 1.10 -6.50
CA VAL A 72 -2.77 1.36 -7.87
C VAL A 72 -1.90 0.21 -8.38
N GLY A 73 -2.52 -0.78 -9.01
CA GLY A 73 -1.78 -1.84 -9.71
C GLY A 73 -1.44 -3.06 -8.86
N TRP A 74 -2.22 -3.34 -7.80
CA TRP A 74 -2.20 -4.58 -7.03
C TRP A 74 -3.62 -5.01 -6.67
N LYS A 75 -3.80 -6.30 -6.40
CA LYS A 75 -5.06 -6.85 -5.87
C LYS A 75 -5.05 -6.84 -4.35
N ASN A 76 -6.20 -7.09 -3.74
CA ASN A 76 -6.33 -7.13 -2.28
C ASN A 76 -5.43 -8.21 -1.65
N ASP A 77 -5.25 -9.33 -2.36
CA ASP A 77 -4.47 -10.48 -1.90
C ASP A 77 -2.95 -10.24 -1.93
N ASP A 78 -2.52 -9.17 -2.61
CA ASP A 78 -1.12 -8.75 -2.77
C ASP A 78 -0.64 -7.85 -1.63
N ILE A 79 -1.54 -7.50 -0.69
CA ILE A 79 -1.25 -6.62 0.44
C ILE A 79 -0.81 -7.47 1.63
N LEU A 80 0.44 -7.29 2.03
CA LEU A 80 1.01 -7.95 3.20
C LEU A 80 1.19 -6.95 4.33
N PHE A 81 0.32 -7.03 5.33
CA PHE A 81 0.45 -6.28 6.58
C PHE A 81 1.11 -7.14 7.67
N MET A 82 2.04 -6.53 8.41
CA MET A 82 2.67 -7.12 9.59
C MET A 82 2.73 -6.12 10.75
N MET A 83 2.64 -6.65 11.96
CA MET A 83 2.80 -5.92 13.21
C MET A 83 3.81 -6.65 14.09
N GLY A 84 4.93 -6.00 14.40
CA GLY A 84 6.00 -6.59 15.21
C GLY A 84 6.69 -7.78 14.54
N GLY A 85 6.66 -7.83 13.21
CA GLY A 85 7.14 -8.97 12.42
C GLY A 85 6.14 -10.12 12.30
N ILE A 86 4.95 -10.02 12.91
CA ILE A 86 3.90 -11.04 12.81
C ILE A 86 2.97 -10.65 11.65
N PRO A 87 2.81 -11.51 10.62
CA PRO A 87 1.91 -11.23 9.50
C PRO A 87 0.44 -11.34 9.90
N GLN A 88 -0.41 -10.59 9.21
CA GLN A 88 -1.86 -10.74 9.31
C GLN A 88 -2.30 -12.15 8.88
N THR A 89 -3.36 -12.66 9.50
CA THR A 89 -3.94 -13.98 9.18
C THR A 89 -5.06 -13.91 8.14
N GLN A 90 -5.50 -12.70 7.78
CA GLN A 90 -6.60 -12.45 6.84
C GLN A 90 -6.19 -11.34 5.89
N PHE A 91 -6.71 -11.37 4.66
CA PHE A 91 -6.48 -10.29 3.70
C PHE A 91 -7.08 -8.97 4.19
N CYS A 92 -6.43 -7.87 3.80
CA CYS A 92 -7.01 -6.57 4.01
C CYS A 92 -8.30 -6.42 3.19
N THR A 93 -9.26 -5.69 3.75
CA THR A 93 -10.57 -5.41 3.17
C THR A 93 -10.72 -3.92 2.92
N ASN A 94 -11.81 -3.53 2.24
CA ASN A 94 -12.13 -2.13 1.93
C ASN A 94 -10.96 -1.35 1.27
N VAL A 95 -10.17 -2.04 0.45
CA VAL A 95 -9.02 -1.51 -0.27
C VAL A 95 -9.49 -0.53 -1.35
N ASN A 96 -9.05 0.72 -1.25
CA ASN A 96 -9.24 1.73 -2.28
C ASN A 96 -8.02 2.67 -2.33
N ASN A 97 -8.08 3.70 -3.17
CA ASN A 97 -6.97 4.62 -3.38
C ASN A 97 -6.55 5.39 -2.12
N THR A 98 -7.48 5.65 -1.20
CA THR A 98 -7.28 6.55 -0.06
C THR A 98 -7.22 5.85 1.29
N PHE A 99 -7.75 4.62 1.38
CA PHE A 99 -7.62 3.83 2.59
C PHE A 99 -7.65 2.32 2.33
N ILE A 100 -7.12 1.58 3.31
CA ILE A 100 -7.18 0.13 3.41
C ILE A 100 -7.55 -0.24 4.85
N GLU A 101 -8.27 -1.34 5.03
CA GLU A 101 -8.52 -1.88 6.37
C GLU A 101 -7.89 -3.26 6.51
N CYS A 102 -7.05 -3.45 7.52
CA CYS A 102 -6.43 -4.74 7.80
C CYS A 102 -6.75 -5.18 9.23
N LYS A 103 -6.87 -6.48 9.42
CA LYS A 103 -7.09 -7.05 10.75
C LYS A 103 -5.76 -7.15 11.47
N GLN A 104 -5.72 -6.64 12.70
CA GLN A 104 -4.55 -6.68 13.56
C GLN A 104 -4.19 -8.13 13.92
N PRO A 105 -2.95 -8.59 13.69
CA PRO A 105 -2.49 -9.85 14.25
C PRO A 105 -2.19 -9.71 15.75
N THR A 106 -2.22 -10.81 16.48
CA THR A 106 -1.77 -10.84 17.88
C THR A 106 -0.29 -10.46 17.95
N HIS A 107 0.09 -9.60 18.90
CA HIS A 107 1.47 -9.14 19.08
C HIS A 107 1.77 -8.84 20.55
N SER A 108 3.04 -8.70 20.89
CA SER A 108 3.46 -8.30 22.24
C SER A 108 3.04 -6.86 22.57
N GLU A 109 2.75 -6.58 23.84
CA GLU A 109 2.46 -5.23 24.33
C GLU A 109 3.62 -4.25 24.08
N GLY A 110 3.30 -2.97 23.98
CA GLY A 110 4.26 -1.87 23.83
C GLY A 110 4.25 -1.23 22.44
N THR A 111 5.30 -0.47 22.14
CA THR A 111 5.46 0.18 20.83
C THR A 111 5.88 -0.86 19.80
N VAL A 112 5.01 -1.12 18.82
CA VAL A 112 5.22 -2.15 17.81
C VAL A 112 5.42 -1.52 16.43
N LYS A 113 6.43 -2.01 15.70
CA LYS A 113 6.67 -1.61 14.31
C LYS A 113 5.57 -2.15 13.40
N LEU A 114 5.05 -1.30 12.52
CA LEU A 114 4.12 -1.68 11.46
C LEU A 114 4.84 -1.71 10.12
N SER A 115 4.54 -2.71 9.30
CA SER A 115 4.96 -2.73 7.91
C SER A 115 3.81 -3.18 7.02
N ILE A 116 3.62 -2.49 5.90
CA ILE A 116 2.64 -2.85 4.88
C ILE A 116 3.36 -2.89 3.53
N SER A 117 3.28 -4.01 2.85
CA SER A 117 3.86 -4.22 1.53
C SER A 117 2.77 -4.44 0.49
N PHE A 118 3.02 -3.95 -0.71
CA PHE A 118 2.17 -4.10 -1.88
C PHE A 118 2.97 -4.89 -2.91
N ASN A 119 2.76 -6.20 -2.99
CA ASN A 119 3.53 -7.10 -3.85
C ASN A 119 2.70 -7.50 -5.07
N SER A 120 2.83 -6.77 -6.18
CA SER A 120 2.34 -7.26 -7.48
C SER A 120 3.33 -8.23 -8.14
#